data_AF-F9RLX6-F1
#
_entry.id   AF-F9RLX6-F1
#
_cell.length_a   1.000
_cell.length_b   1.000
_cell.length_c   1.000
_cell.angle_alpha   90.00
_cell.angle_beta   90.00
_cell.angle_gamma   90.00
#
_symmetry.space_group_name_H-M   'P 1'
#
loop_
_entity.id
_entity.type
_entity.pdbx_description
1 polymer ?
#
loop_
_entity_poly.entity_id
_entity_poly.type
_entity_poly.pdbx_seq_one_letter_code
_entity_poly.pdbx_strand_id
1 'polypeptide(L)'
;MDDLVSILIGIDASILGWLVLVILSLNVAFFDLTSRVVSNRTCLLILVIAVFINSIGYDSIFSVNGLLAAFFLFFLYYISFWGGGDTKLAIAFLPAITAQYVLLFLVGIGLLGGVLLVVYLIVGLRCGVDKIKEDGLPFGIPICISGLFCVVASL
;
A
#
# COMPACT_ATOMS: atom_id res chain seq x y z
N MET A 1 7.36 34.76 6.40
CA MET A 1 7.33 34.05 7.72
C MET A 1 6.18 33.06 7.72
N ASP A 2 5.01 33.46 7.20
CA ASP A 2 3.85 32.58 7.03
C ASP A 2 4.10 31.37 6.11
N ASP A 3 4.92 31.52 5.06
CA ASP A 3 5.27 30.40 4.17
C ASP A 3 6.18 29.35 4.84
N LEU A 4 7.08 29.77 5.73
CA LEU A 4 7.95 28.84 6.46
C LEU A 4 7.17 28.06 7.52
N VAL A 5 6.19 28.70 8.16
CA VAL A 5 5.30 28.06 9.14
C VAL A 5 4.35 27.08 8.45
N SER A 6 3.81 27.43 7.27
CA SER A 6 2.95 26.53 6.51
C SER A 6 3.71 25.29 6.01
N ILE A 7 4.97 25.46 5.56
CA ILE A 7 5.86 24.35 5.17
C ILE A 7 6.15 23.43 6.34
N LEU A 8 6.46 23.97 7.51
CA LEU A 8 6.76 23.16 8.70
C LEU A 8 5.53 22.33 9.13
N ILE A 9 4.35 22.94 9.15
CA ILE A 9 3.08 22.27 9.51
C ILE A 9 2.72 21.17 8.48
N GLY A 10 2.99 21.40 7.20
CA GLY A 10 2.75 20.41 6.14
C GLY A 10 3.64 19.16 6.27
N ILE A 11 4.92 19.34 6.63
CA ILE A 11 5.86 18.24 6.86
C ILE A 11 5.42 17.40 8.07
N ASP A 12 5.07 18.04 9.19
CA ASP A 12 4.63 17.34 10.41
C ASP A 12 3.36 16.50 10.16
N ALA A 13 2.39 17.04 9.41
CA ALA A 13 1.16 16.34 9.06
C ALA A 13 1.39 15.14 8.14
N SER A 14 2.35 15.25 7.21
CA SER A 14 2.67 14.17 6.27
C SER A 14 3.42 13.02 6.95
N ILE A 15 4.33 13.33 7.89
CA ILE A 15 4.98 12.33 8.75
C ILE A 15 3.95 11.62 9.64
N LEU A 16 3.00 12.36 10.22
CA LEU A 16 1.91 11.76 10.99
C LEU A 16 1.09 10.78 10.13
N GLY A 17 0.72 11.19 8.91
CA GLY A 17 0.02 10.34 7.95
C GLY A 17 0.78 9.05 7.65
N TRP A 18 2.10 9.15 7.44
CA TRP A 18 2.97 8.00 7.21
C TRP A 18 3.00 7.05 8.41
N LEU A 19 3.09 7.56 9.65
CA LEU A 19 3.03 6.73 10.85
C LEU A 19 1.71 5.96 10.95
N VAL A 20 0.59 6.57 10.58
CA VAL A 20 -0.70 5.88 10.54
C VAL A 20 -0.70 4.79 9.47
N LEU A 21 -0.10 5.03 8.29
CA LEU A 21 0.06 4.00 7.26
C LEU A 21 0.91 2.83 7.76
N VAL A 22 1.96 3.07 8.56
CA VAL A 22 2.77 1.99 9.17
C VAL A 22 1.88 1.11 10.08
N ILE A 23 1.08 1.73 10.95
CA ILE A 23 0.19 0.99 11.86
C ILE A 23 -0.84 0.16 11.08
N LEU A 24 -1.44 0.74 10.03
CA LEU A 24 -2.40 0.01 9.19
C LEU A 24 -1.72 -1.13 8.43
N SER A 25 -0.52 -0.90 7.91
CA SER A 25 0.27 -1.91 7.19
C SER A 25 0.65 -3.08 8.08
N LEU A 26 1.01 -2.83 9.34
CA LEU A 26 1.28 -3.87 10.33
C LEU A 26 0.02 -4.68 10.63
N ASN A 27 -1.14 -4.03 10.75
CA ASN A 27 -2.42 -4.74 10.90
C ASN A 27 -2.71 -5.62 9.67
N VAL A 28 -2.55 -5.09 8.45
CA VAL A 28 -2.73 -5.87 7.22
C VAL A 28 -1.78 -7.08 7.21
N ALA A 29 -0.49 -6.88 7.49
CA ALA A 29 0.48 -7.96 7.54
C ALA A 29 0.11 -9.03 8.58
N PHE A 30 -0.41 -8.63 9.74
CA PHE A 30 -0.86 -9.57 10.77
C PHE A 30 -2.09 -10.39 10.31
N PHE A 31 -3.11 -9.73 9.77
CA PHE A 31 -4.29 -10.42 9.24
C PHE A 31 -4.00 -11.27 8.02
N ASP A 32 -3.08 -10.86 7.17
CA ASP A 32 -2.61 -11.61 6.01
C ASP A 32 -1.82 -12.85 6.44
N LEU A 33 -1.03 -12.75 7.51
CA LEU A 33 -0.33 -13.90 8.11
C LEU A 33 -1.27 -14.91 8.75
N THR A 34 -2.27 -14.47 9.51
CA THR A 34 -3.14 -15.35 10.31
C THR A 34 -4.36 -15.84 9.55
N SER A 35 -5.04 -14.96 8.83
CA SER A 35 -6.34 -15.24 8.22
C SER A 35 -6.32 -15.20 6.69
N ARG A 36 -5.19 -14.82 6.06
CA ARG A 36 -5.05 -14.73 4.59
C ARG A 36 -6.13 -13.86 3.93
N VAL A 37 -6.69 -12.91 4.68
CA VAL A 37 -7.79 -12.05 4.25
C VAL A 37 -7.36 -10.59 4.42
N VAL A 38 -7.27 -9.90 3.28
CA VAL A 38 -7.11 -8.45 3.25
C VAL A 38 -8.50 -7.81 3.36
N SER A 39 -8.76 -7.14 4.49
CA SER A 39 -10.03 -6.46 4.73
C SER A 39 -10.18 -5.23 3.82
N ASN A 40 -11.30 -5.16 3.09
CA ASN A 40 -11.64 -3.99 2.27
C ASN A 40 -11.66 -2.69 3.09
N ARG A 41 -12.04 -2.77 4.37
CA ARG A 41 -12.07 -1.58 5.25
C ARG A 41 -10.68 -1.00 5.47
N THR A 42 -9.68 -1.87 5.61
CA THR A 42 -8.29 -1.43 5.83
C THR A 42 -7.71 -0.80 4.56
N CYS A 43 -7.99 -1.37 3.39
CA CYS A 43 -7.60 -0.75 2.11
C CYS A 43 -8.23 0.64 1.92
N LEU A 44 -9.49 0.81 2.31
CA LEU A 44 -10.17 2.12 2.25
C LEU A 44 -9.50 3.14 3.17
N LEU A 45 -9.16 2.76 4.41
CA LEU A 45 -8.46 3.64 5.34
C LEU A 45 -7.08 4.06 4.80
N ILE A 46 -6.31 3.10 4.26
CA ILE A 46 -5.02 3.37 3.61
C ILE A 46 -5.19 4.38 2.48
N LEU A 47 -6.20 4.20 1.64
CA LEU A 47 -6.49 5.12 0.53
C LEU A 47 -6.82 6.53 1.01
N VAL A 48 -7.68 6.67 2.02
CA VAL A 48 -8.06 7.98 2.57
C VAL A 48 -6.84 8.72 3.10
N ILE A 49 -5.97 8.02 3.84
CA ILE A 49 -4.73 8.60 4.35
C ILE A 49 -3.76 8.91 3.21
N ALA A 50 -3.67 8.05 2.20
CA ALA A 50 -2.80 8.27 1.06
C ALA A 50 -3.17 9.51 0.26
N VAL A 51 -4.47 9.74 0.06
CA VAL A 51 -5.01 10.97 -0.56
C VAL A 51 -4.75 12.18 0.33
N PHE A 52 -4.89 12.03 1.66
CA PHE A 52 -4.60 13.11 2.60
C PHE A 52 -3.13 13.55 2.53
N ILE A 53 -2.18 12.60 2.53
CA ILE A 53 -0.74 12.89 2.36
C ILE A 53 -0.50 13.62 1.04
N ASN A 54 -1.11 13.15 -0.06
CA ASN A 54 -1.00 13.79 -1.36
C ASN A 54 -1.51 15.24 -1.36
N SER A 55 -2.63 15.50 -0.68
CA SER A 55 -3.25 16.82 -0.62
C SER A 55 -2.46 17.88 0.14
N ILE A 56 -1.51 17.46 0.99
CA ILE A 56 -0.61 18.36 1.71
C ILE A 56 0.58 18.77 0.82
N GLY A 57 0.89 18.00 -0.23
CA GLY A 57 1.90 18.36 -1.22
C GLY A 57 1.51 19.62 -1.99
N TYR A 58 2.46 20.56 -2.11
CA TYR A 58 2.25 21.89 -2.72
C TYR A 58 1.96 21.88 -4.23
N ASP A 59 2.10 20.74 -4.90
CA ASP A 59 1.84 20.61 -6.33
C ASP A 59 0.36 20.36 -6.62
N SER A 60 -0.34 21.43 -7.00
CA SER A 60 -1.78 21.46 -7.33
C SER A 60 -2.21 20.43 -8.40
N ILE A 61 -1.32 20.06 -9.32
CA ILE A 61 -1.58 19.04 -10.35
C ILE A 61 -1.62 17.63 -9.73
N PHE A 62 -0.82 17.38 -8.70
CA PHE A 62 -0.72 16.07 -8.05
C PHE A 62 -1.97 15.76 -7.22
N SER A 63 -2.53 16.80 -6.57
CA SER A 63 -3.79 16.73 -5.81
C SER A 63 -4.99 16.26 -6.64
N VAL A 64 -5.12 16.74 -7.89
CA VAL A 64 -6.21 16.34 -8.80
C VAL A 64 -6.07 14.87 -9.22
N ASN A 65 -4.84 14.41 -9.46
CA ASN A 65 -4.56 13.00 -9.78
C ASN A 65 -4.88 12.07 -8.60
N GLY A 66 -4.58 12.49 -7.36
CA GLY A 66 -4.95 11.75 -6.14
C GLY A 66 -6.46 11.58 -6.00
N LEU A 67 -7.23 12.63 -6.31
CA LEU A 67 -8.69 12.59 -6.26
C LEU A 67 -9.30 11.69 -7.35
N LEU A 68 -8.75 11.75 -8.58
CA LEU A 68 -9.14 10.89 -9.69
C LEU A 68 -8.82 9.41 -9.41
N ALA A 69 -7.65 9.14 -8.83
CA ALA A 69 -7.27 7.80 -8.39
C ALA A 69 -8.23 7.28 -7.30
N ALA A 70 -8.59 8.12 -6.32
CA ALA A 70 -9.56 7.79 -5.29
C ALA A 70 -10.95 7.45 -5.86
N PHE A 71 -11.43 8.23 -6.84
CA PHE A 71 -12.70 7.97 -7.52
C PHE A 71 -12.68 6.68 -8.34
N PHE A 72 -11.61 6.46 -9.10
CA PHE A 72 -11.42 5.24 -9.88
C PHE A 72 -11.38 3.99 -8.98
N LEU A 73 -10.73 4.12 -7.82
CA LEU A 73 -10.63 3.07 -6.81
C LEU A 73 -11.93 2.78 -6.07
N PHE A 74 -12.71 3.82 -5.77
CA PHE A 74 -14.05 3.67 -5.20
C PHE A 74 -14.99 2.96 -6.18
N PHE A 75 -14.88 3.28 -7.48
CA PHE A 75 -15.60 2.57 -8.52
C PHE A 75 -15.16 1.09 -8.61
N LEU A 76 -13.86 0.83 -8.48
CA LEU A 76 -13.31 -0.53 -8.44
C LEU A 76 -13.77 -1.32 -7.21
N TYR A 77 -13.92 -0.65 -6.07
CA TYR A 77 -14.51 -1.22 -4.85
C TYR A 77 -15.96 -1.67 -5.08
N TYR A 78 -16.78 -0.84 -5.75
CA TYR A 78 -18.18 -1.14 -6.03
C TYR A 78 -18.34 -2.37 -6.93
N ILE A 79 -17.45 -2.55 -7.89
CA ILE A 79 -17.62 -3.57 -8.93
C ILE A 79 -17.19 -4.98 -8.47
N SER A 80 -16.43 -5.16 -7.38
CA SER A 80 -15.97 -6.47 -6.85
C SER A 80 -15.35 -7.43 -7.89
N PHE A 81 -15.04 -6.94 -9.10
CA PHE A 81 -14.69 -7.75 -10.28
C PHE A 81 -13.18 -7.78 -10.55
N TRP A 82 -12.41 -6.89 -9.93
CA TRP A 82 -10.95 -6.90 -10.02
C TRP A 82 -10.33 -7.80 -8.94
N GLY A 83 -9.48 -8.72 -9.40
CA GLY A 83 -9.02 -9.89 -8.65
C GLY A 83 -8.19 -9.58 -7.41
N GLY A 84 -8.30 -10.46 -6.41
CA GLY A 84 -7.47 -10.52 -5.21
C GLY A 84 -7.62 -9.34 -4.23
N GLY A 85 -7.56 -9.61 -2.93
CA GLY A 85 -7.46 -8.54 -1.92
C GLY A 85 -6.17 -7.71 -2.07
N ASP A 86 -5.11 -8.34 -2.56
CA ASP A 86 -3.76 -7.76 -2.73
C ASP A 86 -3.73 -6.62 -3.75
N THR A 87 -4.44 -6.75 -4.87
CA THR A 87 -4.52 -5.71 -5.89
C THR A 87 -5.18 -4.45 -5.32
N LYS A 88 -6.22 -4.60 -4.49
CA LYS A 88 -6.89 -3.46 -3.84
C LYS A 88 -5.95 -2.72 -2.89
N LEU A 89 -5.12 -3.47 -2.16
CA LEU A 89 -4.11 -2.91 -1.27
C LEU A 89 -3.05 -2.14 -2.06
N ALA A 90 -2.52 -2.72 -3.14
CA ALA A 90 -1.49 -2.08 -3.96
C ALA A 90 -1.96 -0.75 -4.55
N ILE A 91 -3.20 -0.71 -5.05
CA ILE A 91 -3.74 0.52 -5.63
C ILE A 91 -4.08 1.55 -4.54
N ALA A 92 -4.45 1.13 -3.33
CA ALA A 92 -4.69 2.04 -2.21
C ALA A 92 -3.44 2.85 -1.79
N PHE A 93 -2.23 2.33 -2.01
CA PHE A 93 -0.96 3.03 -1.74
C PHE A 93 -0.57 4.04 -2.83
N LEU A 94 -1.02 3.85 -4.08
CA LEU A 94 -0.58 4.67 -5.21
C LEU A 94 -0.81 6.18 -5.04
N PRO A 95 -1.92 6.68 -4.47
CA PRO A 95 -2.10 8.12 -4.28
C PRO A 95 -1.01 8.78 -3.42
N ALA A 96 -0.39 8.05 -2.50
CA ALA A 96 0.68 8.58 -1.65
C ALA A 96 2.08 8.49 -2.29
N ILE A 97 2.22 7.83 -3.43
CA ILE A 97 3.51 7.60 -4.08
C ILE A 97 3.65 8.56 -5.26
N THR A 98 4.76 9.29 -5.33
CA THR A 98 5.05 10.16 -6.47
C THR A 98 5.32 9.34 -7.74
N ALA A 99 4.96 9.88 -8.91
CA ALA A 99 5.01 9.14 -10.19
C ALA A 99 6.37 8.51 -10.50
N GLN A 100 7.46 9.17 -10.07
CA GLN A 100 8.84 8.68 -10.20
C GLN A 100 9.10 7.35 -9.47
N TYR A 101 8.42 7.09 -8.35
CA TYR A 101 8.63 5.88 -7.54
C TYR A 101 7.57 4.80 -7.78
N VAL A 102 6.59 5.02 -8.65
CA VAL A 102 5.58 3.99 -8.98
C VAL A 102 6.21 2.76 -9.62
N LEU A 103 7.22 2.95 -10.48
CA LEU A 103 7.96 1.83 -11.07
C LEU A 103 8.76 1.09 -10.00
N LEU A 104 9.40 1.82 -9.09
CA LEU A 104 10.13 1.25 -7.96
C LEU A 104 9.20 0.44 -7.04
N PHE A 105 7.99 0.94 -6.79
CA PHE A 105 6.96 0.27 -6.02
C PHE A 105 6.58 -1.08 -6.63
N LEU A 106 6.34 -1.12 -7.95
CA LEU A 106 5.97 -2.34 -8.66
C LEU A 106 7.12 -3.36 -8.68
N VAL A 107 8.35 -2.89 -8.94
CA VAL A 107 9.55 -3.73 -8.88
C VAL A 107 9.78 -4.26 -7.47
N GLY A 108 9.56 -3.44 -6.44
CA GLY A 108 9.65 -3.84 -5.03
C GLY A 108 8.64 -4.93 -4.67
N ILE A 109 7.39 -4.81 -5.11
CA ILE A 109 6.38 -5.87 -4.94
C ILE A 109 6.86 -7.17 -5.61
N GLY A 110 7.37 -7.08 -6.84
CA GLY A 110 7.85 -8.25 -7.59
C GLY A 110 9.05 -8.93 -6.93
N LEU A 111 10.04 -8.16 -6.47
CA LEU A 111 11.24 -8.69 -5.81
C LEU A 111 10.91 -9.30 -4.45
N LEU A 112 10.19 -8.57 -3.59
CA LEU A 112 9.82 -9.06 -2.26
C LEU A 112 8.83 -10.23 -2.35
N GLY A 113 7.89 -10.17 -3.29
CA GLY A 113 6.97 -11.28 -3.59
C GLY A 113 7.70 -12.50 -4.15
N GLY A 114 8.73 -12.32 -4.98
CA GLY A 114 9.60 -13.39 -5.45
C GLY A 114 10.38 -14.05 -4.32
N VAL A 115 10.96 -13.26 -3.41
CA VAL A 115 11.62 -13.77 -2.20
C VAL A 115 10.64 -14.56 -1.34
N LEU A 116 9.43 -14.03 -1.12
CA LEU A 116 8.38 -14.72 -0.37
C LEU A 116 8.04 -16.08 -1.01
N LEU A 117 7.90 -16.11 -2.34
CA LEU A 117 7.60 -17.32 -3.08
C LEU A 117 8.73 -18.36 -2.96
N VAL A 118 9.99 -17.94 -3.03
CA VAL A 118 11.14 -18.85 -2.84
C VAL A 118 11.17 -19.41 -1.42
N VAL A 119 10.94 -18.59 -0.40
CA VAL A 119 10.88 -19.04 1.00
C VAL A 119 9.78 -20.07 1.19
N TYR A 120 8.56 -19.77 0.71
CA TYR A 120 7.43 -20.70 0.82
C TYR A 120 7.61 -21.96 -0.02
N LEU A 121 8.32 -21.91 -1.14
CA LEU A 121 8.67 -23.10 -1.92
C LEU A 121 9.60 -24.02 -1.13
N ILE A 122 10.64 -23.46 -0.48
CA ILE A 122 11.56 -24.22 0.37
C ILE A 122 10.82 -24.87 1.55
N VAL A 123 9.91 -24.13 2.18
CA VAL A 123 9.05 -24.67 3.26
C VAL A 123 8.11 -25.75 2.73
N GLY A 124 7.53 -25.56 1.54
CA GLY A 124 6.64 -26.53 0.89
C GLY A 124 7.35 -27.83 0.53
N LEU A 125 8.60 -27.76 0.09
CA LEU A 125 9.44 -28.93 -0.14
C LEU A 125 9.68 -29.75 1.14
N ARG A 126 9.60 -29.14 2.33
CA ARG A 126 9.76 -29.81 3.63
C ARG A 126 8.44 -30.30 4.24
N CYS A 127 7.36 -29.54 4.08
CA CYS A 127 6.09 -29.77 4.78
C CYS A 127 4.92 -30.24 3.89
N GLY A 128 5.14 -30.32 2.58
CA GLY A 128 4.13 -30.64 1.57
C GLY A 128 3.60 -29.39 0.87
N VAL A 129 3.80 -29.32 -0.45
CA VAL A 129 3.45 -28.16 -1.29
C VAL A 129 1.93 -27.96 -1.37
N ASP A 130 1.15 -29.04 -1.26
CA ASP A 130 -0.31 -29.00 -1.42
C ASP A 130 -0.99 -28.14 -0.35
N LYS A 131 -0.53 -28.23 0.91
CA LYS A 131 -1.05 -27.40 2.01
C LYS A 131 -0.81 -25.90 1.77
N ILE A 132 0.35 -25.55 1.25
CA ILE A 132 0.70 -24.15 0.95
C ILE A 132 -0.13 -23.61 -0.22
N LYS A 133 -0.41 -24.47 -1.20
CA LYS A 133 -1.19 -24.11 -2.38
C LYS A 133 -2.66 -23.87 -2.05
N GLU A 134 -3.21 -24.60 -1.08
CA GLU A 134 -4.58 -24.41 -0.57
C GLU A 134 -4.71 -23.13 0.26
N ASP A 135 -3.73 -22.84 1.14
CA ASP A 135 -3.76 -21.67 2.04
C ASP A 135 -3.39 -20.34 1.34
N GLY A 136 -2.70 -20.42 0.20
CA GLY A 136 -2.22 -19.24 -0.53
C GLY A 136 -1.04 -18.53 0.14
N LEU A 137 -0.48 -17.54 -0.56
CA LEU A 137 0.68 -16.78 -0.11
C LEU A 137 0.27 -15.41 0.46
N PRO A 138 0.86 -14.96 1.58
CA PRO A 138 0.59 -13.65 2.15
C PRO A 138 1.28 -12.54 1.35
N PHE A 139 0.68 -12.14 0.22
CA PHE A 139 1.18 -11.09 -0.65
C PHE A 139 0.91 -9.66 -0.11
N GLY A 140 0.12 -9.51 0.95
CA GLY A 140 -0.07 -8.22 1.61
C GLY A 140 1.23 -7.68 2.21
N ILE A 141 2.11 -8.56 2.70
CA ILE A 141 3.40 -8.19 3.30
C ILE A 141 4.33 -7.46 2.31
N PRO A 142 4.70 -8.04 1.15
CA PRO A 142 5.57 -7.38 0.18
C PRO A 142 4.96 -6.07 -0.35
N ILE A 143 3.64 -5.99 -0.48
CA ILE A 143 2.93 -4.77 -0.89
C ILE A 143 3.05 -3.68 0.17
N CYS A 144 2.79 -4.00 1.44
CA CYS A 144 2.94 -3.08 2.55
C CYS A 144 4.37 -2.53 2.67
N ILE A 145 5.38 -3.41 2.59
CA ILE A 145 6.79 -3.00 2.72
C ILE A 145 7.18 -2.08 1.55
N SER A 146 6.87 -2.48 0.32
CA SER A 146 7.17 -1.67 -0.87
C SER A 146 6.43 -0.32 -0.82
N GLY A 147 5.17 -0.33 -0.40
CA GLY A 147 4.31 0.86 -0.29
C GLY A 147 4.86 1.85 0.72
N LEU A 148 5.12 1.41 1.96
CA LEU A 148 5.67 2.27 3.01
C LEU A 148 7.01 2.89 2.63
N PHE A 149 7.88 2.11 1.98
CA PHE A 149 9.17 2.59 1.50
C PHE A 149 9.01 3.68 0.43
N CYS A 150 8.15 3.47 -0.56
CA CYS A 150 7.93 4.43 -1.63
C CYS A 150 7.19 5.69 -1.17
N VAL A 151 6.29 5.57 -0.19
CA VAL A 151 5.65 6.74 0.43
C VAL A 151 6.68 7.58 1.18
N VAL A 152 7.55 6.97 1.98
CA VAL A 152 8.59 7.74 2.70
C VAL A 152 9.58 8.40 1.74
N ALA A 153 9.90 7.75 0.61
CA ALA A 153 10.73 8.33 -0.43
C ALA A 153 10.05 9.49 -1.20
N SER A 154 8.72 9.58 -1.10
CA SER A 154 7.88 10.59 -1.75
C SER A 154 7.56 11.80 -0.86
N LEU A 155 7.84 11.72 0.44
CA LEU A 155 7.71 12.81 1.42
C LEU A 155 8.91 13.76 1.33
#